data_AF-A0A6A4L058-F1
#
_entry.id   AF-A0A6A4L058-F1
#
_cell.length_a   1.000
_cell.length_b   1.000
_cell.length_c   1.000
_cell.angle_alpha   90.00
_cell.angle_beta   90.00
_cell.angle_gamma   90.00
#
_symmetry.space_group_name_H-M   'P 1'
#
loop_
_entity.id
_entity.type
_entity.pdbx_description
1 polymer ?
#
loop_
_entity_poly.entity_id
_entity_poly.type
_entity_poly.pdbx_seq_one_letter_code
_entity_poly.pdbx_strand_id
1 'polypeptide(L)'
;MYVQLRADLETDKVYAQLTLLPKADVSSLPHYRSSPDSPPLNLFVFLWRHCSLFRRRTLVAIGTHDLDTINGPFTYEALPPSEINFVPLKQVKSFRADELMEFYKVKIFAFSFFRTVLSLPPIINGAHSAITLKTKNVFIECTATDLTKAKVVLNTMVTMFSTYCERKFEVEPVQVIYSDGSSCDYPDISPFQMEVSLSYIADINGVPLEENEVASLLNKMQLHVVKSSSEDESRNFTVSVPPTRSDILHPCDVVEDVAIAYGYNEIPKRFPASVNPLRLNEFSNEIRKEIAMCGFGEVLNYTLCASEENFTMLNGIDDRSTTVILGNSLSSALEVCCTDQSDAWYMLKNVAGKKGLQKPIKFETFDLQIIHGLVDRVMDVIGAPFGVNAGYYFEPTKEPEFLPRQQANIIYKGKRIGAFGTVHPEVCRAPLK
;
A
#
# COMPACT_ATOMS: atom_id res chain seq x y z
N MET A 1 -23.34 -23.27 25.39
CA MET A 1 -24.55 -22.48 25.71
C MET A 1 -24.85 -21.68 24.45
N TYR A 2 -25.92 -21.96 23.71
CA TYR A 2 -26.14 -21.31 22.40
C TYR A 2 -26.43 -19.82 22.60
N VAL A 3 -25.42 -18.97 22.33
CA VAL A 3 -25.58 -17.52 22.25
C VAL A 3 -26.16 -17.24 20.85
N GLN A 4 -27.45 -16.92 20.79
CA GLN A 4 -28.08 -16.41 19.57
C GLN A 4 -27.85 -14.91 19.44
N LEU A 5 -27.53 -14.48 18.23
CA LEU A 5 -27.29 -13.07 17.90
C LEU A 5 -28.16 -12.64 16.73
N ARG A 6 -28.84 -11.48 16.84
CA ARG A 6 -29.63 -10.91 15.74
C ARG A 6 -28.96 -9.65 15.19
N ALA A 7 -28.74 -9.58 13.88
CA ALA A 7 -28.21 -8.40 13.20
C ALA A 7 -29.29 -7.77 12.32
N ASP A 8 -29.60 -6.49 12.52
CA ASP A 8 -30.69 -5.78 11.81
C ASP A 8 -30.18 -4.77 10.74
N LEU A 9 -28.94 -4.90 10.23
CA LEU A 9 -28.30 -3.91 9.33
C LEU A 9 -27.54 -4.54 8.15
N GLU A 10 -27.38 -3.77 7.04
CA GLU A 10 -26.61 -4.09 5.81
C GLU A 10 -25.07 -4.18 6.01
N THR A 11 -24.60 -4.60 7.19
CA THR A 11 -23.17 -4.75 7.50
C THR A 11 -22.85 -6.18 7.91
N ASP A 12 -21.80 -6.75 7.33
CA ASP A 12 -21.35 -8.12 7.52
C ASP A 12 -20.62 -8.36 8.85
N LYS A 13 -20.90 -9.50 9.50
CA LYS A 13 -20.50 -9.77 10.90
C LYS A 13 -20.13 -11.20 11.20
N VAL A 14 -19.25 -11.34 12.19
CA VAL A 14 -18.69 -12.63 12.63
C VAL A 14 -18.39 -12.56 14.14
N TYR A 15 -18.72 -13.61 14.90
CA TYR A 15 -18.55 -13.67 16.37
C TYR A 15 -17.93 -15.02 16.80
N ALA A 16 -17.22 -15.04 17.92
CA ALA A 16 -16.68 -16.27 18.51
C ALA A 16 -16.63 -16.17 20.05
N GLN A 17 -16.64 -17.33 20.71
CA GLN A 17 -16.48 -17.44 22.15
C GLN A 17 -15.24 -18.27 22.51
N LEU A 18 -14.41 -17.75 23.42
CA LEU A 18 -13.23 -18.41 23.96
C LEU A 18 -13.37 -18.59 25.47
N THR A 19 -13.09 -19.79 25.98
CA THR A 19 -13.02 -20.07 27.44
C THR A 19 -11.56 -20.18 27.86
N LEU A 20 -11.04 -19.16 28.56
CA LEU A 20 -9.66 -19.10 29.06
C LEU A 20 -9.52 -19.80 30.42
N LEU A 21 -8.32 -20.34 30.67
CA LEU A 21 -8.00 -21.04 31.92
C LEU A 21 -8.18 -20.14 33.17
N PRO A 22 -8.84 -20.62 34.24
CA PRO A 22 -8.90 -19.92 35.51
C PRO A 22 -7.52 -20.03 36.20
N LYS A 23 -6.70 -18.98 36.03
CA LYS A 23 -5.26 -18.95 36.33
C LYS A 23 -4.47 -19.81 35.33
N ALA A 24 -3.74 -19.15 34.44
CA ALA A 24 -2.45 -19.70 34.03
C ALA A 24 -1.70 -20.04 35.33
N ASP A 25 -1.34 -21.30 35.48
CA ASP A 25 -0.64 -21.81 36.65
C ASP A 25 0.80 -21.24 36.65
N VAL A 26 0.95 -19.99 37.09
CA VAL A 26 2.25 -19.33 37.29
C VAL A 26 2.84 -19.72 38.65
N SER A 27 2.62 -20.97 39.10
CA SER A 27 3.11 -21.46 40.38
C SER A 27 4.31 -22.41 40.25
N SER A 28 4.71 -22.80 39.03
CA SER A 28 5.84 -23.71 38.80
C SER A 28 7.09 -23.06 38.19
N LEU A 29 7.13 -21.72 38.06
CA LEU A 29 8.33 -20.99 37.66
C LEU A 29 8.92 -20.25 38.88
N PRO A 30 10.03 -20.75 39.48
CA PRO A 30 10.72 -20.01 40.52
C PRO A 30 11.36 -18.77 39.88
N HIS A 31 11.07 -17.60 40.45
CA HIS A 31 11.51 -16.25 40.03
C HIS A 31 10.64 -15.54 38.97
N TYR A 32 9.54 -14.95 39.47
CA TYR A 32 8.76 -13.92 38.80
C TYR A 32 9.60 -12.63 38.64
N ARG A 33 10.30 -12.50 37.50
CA ARG A 33 10.61 -11.19 36.90
C ARG A 33 9.47 -10.90 35.93
N SER A 34 8.91 -9.69 35.99
CA SER A 34 7.97 -9.16 34.99
C SER A 34 8.57 -9.31 33.58
N SER A 35 8.21 -10.38 32.87
CA SER A 35 8.58 -10.57 31.47
C SER A 35 7.44 -10.09 30.56
N PRO A 36 7.72 -9.74 29.30
CA PRO A 36 6.73 -9.26 28.31
C PRO A 36 5.65 -10.29 27.94
N ASP A 37 5.73 -11.53 28.44
CA ASP A 37 5.00 -12.70 27.93
C ASP A 37 3.59 -12.89 28.52
N SER A 38 3.04 -11.89 29.20
CA SER A 38 1.70 -12.03 29.77
C SER A 38 0.62 -12.02 28.67
N PRO A 39 -0.36 -12.95 28.67
CA PRO A 39 -1.41 -13.03 27.65
C PRO A 39 -2.21 -11.73 27.40
N PRO A 40 -2.50 -10.87 28.41
CA PRO A 40 -3.17 -9.60 28.14
C PRO A 40 -2.27 -8.61 27.40
N LEU A 41 -0.95 -8.63 27.62
CA LEU A 41 -0.03 -7.78 26.85
C LEU A 41 -0.01 -8.19 25.37
N ASN A 42 -0.04 -9.50 25.09
CA ASN A 42 -0.10 -10.03 23.72
C ASN A 42 -1.41 -9.66 23.01
N LEU A 43 -2.54 -9.64 23.70
CA LEU A 43 -3.81 -9.15 23.15
C LEU A 43 -3.74 -7.65 22.81
N PHE A 44 -3.15 -6.84 23.69
CA PHE A 44 -2.97 -5.40 23.45
C PHE A 44 -1.96 -5.08 22.34
N VAL A 45 -0.88 -5.85 22.22
CA VAL A 45 0.08 -5.73 21.11
C VAL A 45 -0.56 -6.16 19.79
N PHE A 46 -1.46 -7.15 19.79
CA PHE A 46 -2.17 -7.56 18.58
C PHE A 46 -3.20 -6.52 18.11
N LEU A 47 -3.78 -5.74 19.02
CA LEU A 47 -4.58 -4.55 18.66
C LEU A 47 -3.76 -3.53 17.83
N TRP A 48 -2.43 -3.63 17.76
CA TRP A 48 -1.63 -2.81 16.84
C TRP A 48 -1.95 -3.10 15.35
N ARG A 49 -2.45 -4.29 14.99
CA ARG A 49 -2.93 -4.60 13.63
C ARG A 49 -4.15 -3.76 13.21
N HIS A 50 -4.80 -3.07 14.16
CA HIS A 50 -5.83 -2.05 13.84
C HIS A 50 -5.31 -0.91 12.97
N CYS A 51 -4.03 -0.58 13.05
CA CYS A 51 -3.45 0.48 12.24
C CYS A 51 -3.09 0.02 10.81
N SER A 52 -2.69 -1.23 10.62
CA SER A 52 -2.21 -1.77 9.34
C SER A 52 -3.31 -2.46 8.53
N LEU A 53 -3.71 -3.68 8.91
CA LEU A 53 -4.69 -4.47 8.16
C LEU A 53 -6.06 -3.79 8.06
N PHE A 54 -6.47 -3.07 9.11
CA PHE A 54 -7.83 -2.53 9.23
C PHE A 54 -7.96 -1.08 8.73
N ARG A 55 -6.91 -0.54 8.09
CA ARG A 55 -6.80 0.87 7.67
C ARG A 55 -7.31 1.81 8.77
N ARG A 56 -6.73 1.73 9.96
CA ARG A 56 -7.17 2.49 11.15
C ARG A 56 -8.65 2.27 11.52
N ARG A 57 -9.09 1.00 11.53
CA ARG A 57 -10.47 0.56 11.85
C ARG A 57 -11.57 1.02 10.89
N THR A 58 -11.22 1.51 9.71
CA THR A 58 -12.20 1.90 8.69
C THR A 58 -12.94 0.68 8.12
N LEU A 59 -12.26 -0.47 8.07
CA LEU A 59 -12.79 -1.70 7.46
C LEU A 59 -13.29 -2.73 8.48
N VAL A 60 -12.59 -2.87 9.62
CA VAL A 60 -12.87 -3.88 10.63
C VAL A 60 -12.65 -3.30 12.03
N ALA A 61 -13.62 -3.53 12.92
CA ALA A 61 -13.56 -3.23 14.34
C ALA A 61 -13.76 -4.52 15.14
N ILE A 62 -12.98 -4.66 16.21
CA ILE A 62 -12.94 -5.86 17.05
C ILE A 62 -13.30 -5.42 18.47
N GLY A 63 -14.32 -6.07 19.03
CA GLY A 63 -14.70 -5.98 20.43
C GLY A 63 -14.28 -7.25 21.16
N THR A 64 -13.75 -7.09 22.36
CA THR A 64 -13.41 -8.21 23.24
C THR A 64 -14.07 -7.95 24.59
N HIS A 65 -14.88 -8.89 25.04
CA HIS A 65 -15.79 -8.72 26.16
C HIS A 65 -15.63 -9.84 27.18
N ASP A 66 -15.73 -9.52 28.46
CA ASP A 66 -15.84 -10.53 29.52
C ASP A 66 -17.24 -11.16 29.49
N LEU A 67 -17.32 -12.41 29.05
CA LEU A 67 -18.59 -13.13 28.91
C LEU A 67 -19.28 -13.33 30.26
N ASP A 68 -18.53 -13.46 31.36
CA ASP A 68 -19.12 -13.69 32.69
C ASP A 68 -19.90 -12.46 33.20
N THR A 69 -19.65 -11.29 32.60
CA THR A 69 -20.33 -10.03 32.94
C THR A 69 -21.58 -9.77 32.10
N ILE A 70 -21.80 -10.53 31.03
CA ILE A 70 -22.83 -10.25 30.03
C ILE A 70 -23.74 -11.48 29.85
N ASN A 71 -25.03 -11.26 29.59
CA ASN A 71 -25.99 -12.33 29.36
C ASN A 71 -26.59 -12.19 27.97
N GLY A 72 -26.62 -13.26 27.18
CA GLY A 72 -27.23 -13.27 25.84
C GLY A 72 -28.77 -13.40 25.88
N PRO A 73 -29.46 -13.23 24.73
CA PRO A 73 -28.95 -13.09 23.36
C PRO A 73 -28.56 -11.64 22.98
N PHE A 74 -27.41 -11.42 22.32
CA PHE A 74 -26.99 -10.06 21.93
C PHE A 74 -27.58 -9.61 20.59
N THR A 75 -27.81 -8.30 20.40
CA THR A 75 -28.39 -7.74 19.17
C THR A 75 -27.51 -6.63 18.60
N TYR A 76 -27.40 -6.54 17.27
CA TYR A 76 -26.73 -5.42 16.59
C TYR A 76 -27.71 -4.54 15.83
N GLU A 77 -27.83 -3.31 16.32
CA GLU A 77 -28.82 -2.32 15.91
C GLU A 77 -28.17 -0.93 15.88
N ALA A 78 -28.47 -0.14 14.85
CA ALA A 78 -28.10 1.27 14.80
C ALA A 78 -29.26 2.10 15.32
N LEU A 79 -29.06 2.68 16.50
CA LEU A 79 -30.01 3.62 17.10
C LEU A 79 -29.56 5.07 16.88
N PRO A 80 -30.49 6.03 16.87
CA PRO A 80 -30.15 7.45 16.87
C PRO A 80 -29.21 7.79 18.04
N PRO A 81 -28.18 8.65 17.85
CA PRO A 81 -27.24 9.01 18.90
C PRO A 81 -27.88 9.54 20.20
N SER A 82 -29.05 10.16 20.09
CA SER A 82 -29.83 10.69 21.21
C SER A 82 -30.41 9.61 22.13
N GLU A 83 -30.50 8.37 21.68
CA GLU A 83 -31.13 7.26 22.42
C GLU A 83 -30.10 6.36 23.11
N ILE A 84 -28.81 6.61 22.86
CA ILE A 84 -27.71 5.75 23.29
C ILE A 84 -27.01 6.39 24.49
N ASN A 85 -27.07 5.72 25.64
CA ASN A 85 -26.29 6.06 26.83
C ASN A 85 -25.23 4.99 27.07
N PHE A 86 -23.98 5.41 27.25
CA PHE A 86 -22.84 4.50 27.29
C PHE A 86 -21.74 4.99 28.21
N VAL A 87 -21.12 4.06 28.94
CA VAL A 87 -19.95 4.31 29.77
C VAL A 87 -18.71 3.77 29.04
N PRO A 88 -17.90 4.64 28.39
CA PRO A 88 -16.73 4.21 27.65
C PRO A 88 -15.63 3.67 28.56
N LEU A 89 -14.78 2.81 28.01
CA LEU A 89 -13.62 2.27 28.70
C LEU A 89 -12.77 3.39 29.32
N LYS A 90 -12.36 3.20 30.58
CA LYS A 90 -11.60 4.16 31.41
C LYS A 90 -12.35 5.43 31.83
N GLN A 91 -13.65 5.54 31.56
CA GLN A 91 -14.50 6.61 32.09
C GLN A 91 -15.46 6.07 33.15
N VAL A 92 -15.82 6.92 34.10
CA VAL A 92 -16.80 6.59 35.15
C VAL A 92 -18.17 7.21 34.84
N LYS A 93 -18.19 8.32 34.09
CA LYS A 93 -19.41 9.02 33.71
C LYS A 93 -20.08 8.32 32.52
N SER A 94 -21.40 8.20 32.57
CA SER A 94 -22.22 7.84 31.42
C SER A 94 -22.37 9.03 30.49
N PHE A 95 -22.11 8.82 29.21
CA PHE A 95 -22.25 9.82 28.15
C PHE A 95 -23.38 9.40 27.21
N ARG A 96 -24.10 10.38 26.71
CA ARG A 96 -24.97 10.18 25.54
C ARG A 96 -24.09 10.17 24.28
N ALA A 97 -24.45 9.41 23.26
CA ALA A 97 -23.53 9.17 22.13
C ALA A 97 -23.20 10.46 21.33
N ASP A 98 -24.09 11.44 21.28
CA ASP A 98 -23.83 12.76 20.68
C ASP A 98 -22.78 13.57 21.47
N GLU A 99 -22.88 13.60 22.80
CA GLU A 99 -21.87 14.22 23.67
C GLU A 99 -20.51 13.52 23.53
N LEU A 100 -20.54 12.19 23.37
CA LEU A 100 -19.34 11.38 23.19
C LEU A 100 -18.66 11.64 21.83
N MET A 101 -19.45 11.91 20.78
CA MET A 101 -18.93 12.31 19.46
C MET A 101 -18.21 13.64 19.52
N GLU A 102 -18.76 14.62 20.23
CA GLU A 102 -18.13 15.92 20.40
C GLU A 102 -16.85 15.80 21.24
N PHE A 103 -16.88 14.97 22.28
CA PHE A 103 -15.73 14.71 23.15
C PHE A 103 -14.55 14.06 22.40
N TYR A 104 -14.81 13.08 21.52
CA TYR A 104 -13.77 12.36 20.78
C TYR A 104 -13.58 12.82 19.33
N LYS A 105 -14.40 13.74 18.82
CA LYS A 105 -14.42 14.24 17.42
C LYS A 105 -14.50 13.14 16.35
N VAL A 106 -15.44 12.20 16.49
CA VAL A 106 -15.61 11.02 15.60
C VAL A 106 -17.09 10.78 15.23
N LYS A 107 -17.36 10.12 14.09
CA LYS A 107 -18.70 9.70 13.62
C LYS A 107 -18.98 8.22 14.00
N ILE A 108 -20.21 7.87 14.40
CA ILE A 108 -20.54 6.58 15.07
C ILE A 108 -21.61 5.77 14.33
N PHE A 109 -21.48 4.43 14.40
CA PHE A 109 -22.57 3.45 14.31
C PHE A 109 -22.63 2.66 15.64
N ALA A 110 -23.82 2.37 16.18
CA ALA A 110 -23.95 1.85 17.54
C ALA A 110 -24.24 0.34 17.60
N PHE A 111 -24.00 -0.28 18.77
CA PHE A 111 -24.36 -1.66 19.12
C PHE A 111 -25.08 -1.66 20.47
N SER A 112 -26.24 -2.28 20.58
CA SER A 112 -27.05 -2.25 21.80
C SER A 112 -27.55 -3.65 22.13
N PHE A 113 -27.25 -4.17 23.32
CA PHE A 113 -28.01 -5.28 23.89
C PHE A 113 -29.13 -4.69 24.74
N PHE A 114 -30.32 -5.33 24.79
CA PHE A 114 -31.47 -4.97 25.64
C PHE A 114 -31.12 -4.06 26.84
N ARG A 115 -31.15 -2.75 26.59
CA ARG A 115 -30.88 -1.63 27.51
C ARG A 115 -29.43 -1.42 28.03
N THR A 116 -28.45 -2.25 27.69
CA THR A 116 -27.02 -2.04 28.05
C THR A 116 -26.10 -2.16 26.82
N VAL A 117 -25.38 -1.08 26.52
CA VAL A 117 -24.49 -0.95 25.34
C VAL A 117 -23.12 -1.58 25.64
N LEU A 118 -22.70 -2.58 24.84
CA LEU A 118 -21.44 -3.32 25.04
C LEU A 118 -20.24 -2.66 24.36
N SER A 119 -20.43 -2.09 23.17
CA SER A 119 -19.40 -1.43 22.39
C SER A 119 -20.02 -0.39 21.47
N LEU A 120 -19.20 0.55 20.98
CA LEU A 120 -19.55 1.45 19.90
C LEU A 120 -18.51 1.30 18.78
N PRO A 121 -18.67 0.32 17.87
CA PRO A 121 -17.76 0.15 16.74
C PRO A 121 -17.76 1.40 15.85
N PRO A 122 -16.60 1.93 15.38
CA PRO A 122 -15.22 1.45 15.53
C PRO A 122 -14.42 2.07 16.71
N ILE A 123 -15.10 2.78 17.62
CA ILE A 123 -14.48 3.78 18.50
C ILE A 123 -13.98 3.15 19.79
N ILE A 124 -14.88 2.59 20.62
CA ILE A 124 -14.54 2.20 21.99
C ILE A 124 -15.47 1.12 22.54
N ASN A 125 -14.94 0.23 23.37
CA ASN A 125 -15.70 -0.78 24.10
C ASN A 125 -16.20 -0.23 25.43
N GLY A 126 -17.26 -0.83 25.96
CA GLY A 126 -17.87 -0.43 27.23
C GLY A 126 -16.99 -0.79 28.42
N ALA A 127 -17.08 0.00 29.49
CA ALA A 127 -16.41 -0.31 30.75
C ALA A 127 -17.02 -1.55 31.43
N HIS A 128 -18.31 -1.82 31.21
CA HIS A 128 -19.05 -2.92 31.84
C HIS A 128 -18.50 -4.30 31.46
N SER A 129 -18.17 -4.50 30.18
CA SER A 129 -17.69 -5.76 29.63
C SER A 129 -16.17 -5.79 29.44
N ALA A 130 -15.45 -4.90 30.13
CA ALA A 130 -14.00 -4.78 29.99
C ALA A 130 -13.27 -6.02 30.50
N ILE A 131 -12.36 -6.55 29.69
CA ILE A 131 -11.52 -7.68 30.07
C ILE A 131 -10.54 -7.27 31.17
N THR A 132 -10.45 -8.10 32.21
CA THR A 132 -9.50 -7.95 33.31
C THR A 132 -8.63 -9.20 33.44
N LEU A 133 -7.61 -9.15 34.30
CA LEU A 133 -6.78 -10.34 34.60
C LEU A 133 -7.55 -11.50 35.25
N LYS A 134 -8.80 -11.27 35.68
CA LYS A 134 -9.66 -12.27 36.32
C LYS A 134 -10.64 -12.92 35.35
N THR A 135 -10.81 -12.35 34.16
CA THR A 135 -11.75 -12.82 33.14
C THR A 135 -11.42 -14.25 32.73
N LYS A 136 -12.43 -15.13 32.79
CA LYS A 136 -12.29 -16.53 32.36
C LYS A 136 -12.85 -16.72 30.97
N ASN A 137 -14.06 -16.23 30.73
CA ASN A 137 -14.72 -16.41 29.44
C ASN A 137 -14.65 -15.11 28.64
N VAL A 138 -14.17 -15.20 27.40
CA VAL A 138 -14.02 -14.06 26.49
C VAL A 138 -14.95 -14.22 25.30
N PHE A 139 -15.81 -13.24 25.11
CA PHE A 139 -16.63 -13.09 23.92
C PHE A 139 -15.95 -12.12 22.95
N ILE A 140 -15.73 -12.56 21.71
CA ILE A 140 -15.09 -11.77 20.66
C ILE A 140 -16.12 -11.46 19.59
N GLU A 141 -16.29 -10.18 19.31
CA GLU A 141 -17.13 -9.68 18.23
C GLU A 141 -16.30 -8.97 17.17
N CYS A 142 -16.65 -9.19 15.91
CA CYS A 142 -16.02 -8.52 14.78
C CYS A 142 -17.10 -7.89 13.91
N THR A 143 -17.06 -6.55 13.79
CA THR A 143 -17.96 -5.79 12.92
C THR A 143 -17.14 -5.18 11.78
N ALA A 144 -17.59 -5.35 10.54
CA ALA A 144 -16.88 -4.88 9.37
C ALA A 144 -17.83 -4.42 8.25
N THR A 145 -17.28 -3.69 7.29
CA THR A 145 -17.92 -3.48 5.99
C THR A 145 -17.59 -4.60 5.00
N ASP A 146 -16.66 -5.50 5.35
CA ASP A 146 -16.17 -6.61 4.52
C ASP A 146 -16.19 -7.90 5.34
N LEU A 147 -17.10 -8.82 4.99
CA LEU A 147 -17.27 -10.10 5.68
C LEU A 147 -15.99 -10.94 5.69
N THR A 148 -15.34 -11.06 4.53
CA THR A 148 -14.15 -11.89 4.36
C THR A 148 -13.03 -11.43 5.29
N LYS A 149 -12.80 -10.12 5.41
CA LYS A 149 -11.82 -9.57 6.34
C LYS A 149 -12.23 -9.81 7.79
N ALA A 150 -13.51 -9.67 8.13
CA ALA A 150 -13.98 -9.98 9.48
C ALA A 150 -13.75 -11.46 9.85
N LYS A 151 -14.02 -12.39 8.92
CA LYS A 151 -13.77 -13.83 9.12
C LYS A 151 -12.29 -14.10 9.35
N VAL A 152 -11.41 -13.57 8.50
CA VAL A 152 -9.96 -13.74 8.63
C VAL A 152 -9.46 -13.22 9.99
N VAL A 153 -9.95 -12.06 10.41
CA VAL A 153 -9.56 -11.44 11.68
C VAL A 153 -10.01 -12.28 12.86
N LEU A 154 -11.27 -12.71 12.85
CA LEU A 154 -11.82 -13.55 13.90
C LEU A 154 -11.06 -14.88 13.97
N ASN A 155 -10.90 -15.56 12.83
CA ASN A 155 -10.17 -16.83 12.74
C ASN A 155 -8.75 -16.67 13.26
N THR A 156 -8.04 -15.59 12.89
CA THR A 156 -6.68 -15.34 13.37
C THR A 156 -6.64 -15.14 14.89
N MET A 157 -7.53 -14.30 15.44
CA MET A 157 -7.56 -14.06 16.90
C MET A 157 -7.85 -15.34 17.67
N VAL A 158 -8.90 -16.03 17.27
CA VAL A 158 -9.36 -17.24 17.93
C VAL A 158 -8.30 -18.34 17.87
N THR A 159 -7.72 -18.61 16.69
CA THR A 159 -6.68 -19.65 16.53
C THR A 159 -5.44 -19.34 17.36
N MET A 160 -5.01 -18.07 17.43
CA MET A 160 -3.86 -17.67 18.27
C MET A 160 -4.13 -17.84 19.77
N PHE A 161 -5.26 -17.35 20.26
CA PHE A 161 -5.56 -17.32 21.71
C PHE A 161 -6.11 -18.63 22.25
N SER A 162 -6.66 -19.50 21.40
CA SER A 162 -7.13 -20.85 21.79
C SER A 162 -6.03 -21.73 22.42
N THR A 163 -4.76 -21.39 22.24
CA THR A 163 -3.63 -22.03 22.93
C THR A 163 -3.66 -21.86 24.45
N TYR A 164 -4.28 -20.78 24.94
CA TYR A 164 -4.40 -20.43 26.36
C TYR A 164 -5.73 -20.86 26.99
N CYS A 165 -6.59 -21.53 26.23
CA CYS A 165 -7.85 -22.07 26.70
C CYS A 165 -7.65 -23.32 27.58
N GLU A 166 -8.64 -23.62 28.43
CA GLU A 166 -8.60 -24.82 29.28
C GLU A 166 -8.54 -26.09 28.43
N ARG A 167 -9.36 -26.12 27.37
CA ARG A 167 -9.22 -27.06 26.28
C ARG A 167 -8.46 -26.36 25.16
N LYS A 168 -7.19 -26.74 25.01
CA LYS A 168 -6.29 -26.12 24.02
C LYS A 168 -6.83 -26.34 22.60
N PHE A 169 -6.78 -25.29 21.79
CA PHE A 169 -7.24 -25.28 20.40
C PHE A 169 -8.73 -25.58 20.21
N GLU A 170 -9.53 -25.40 21.26
CA GLU A 170 -10.99 -25.51 21.21
C GLU A 170 -11.63 -24.12 21.28
N VAL A 171 -12.69 -23.93 20.51
CA VAL A 171 -13.41 -22.67 20.37
C VAL A 171 -14.89 -22.98 20.40
N GLU A 172 -15.67 -22.23 21.19
CA GLU A 172 -17.11 -22.40 21.20
C GLU A 172 -17.72 -21.57 20.05
N PRO A 173 -18.45 -22.21 19.11
CA PRO A 173 -19.06 -21.51 18.01
C PRO A 173 -20.25 -20.67 18.47
N VAL A 174 -20.45 -19.53 17.82
CA VAL A 174 -21.54 -18.60 18.06
C VAL A 174 -22.41 -18.53 16.81
N GLN A 175 -23.72 -18.66 17.00
CA GLN A 175 -24.69 -18.58 15.92
C GLN A 175 -25.07 -17.13 15.66
N VAL A 176 -24.88 -16.68 14.42
CA VAL A 176 -25.21 -15.34 13.95
C VAL A 176 -26.41 -15.40 13.05
N ILE A 177 -27.46 -14.66 13.40
CA ILE A 177 -28.70 -14.54 12.65
C ILE A 177 -28.68 -13.17 11.96
N TYR A 178 -28.71 -13.19 10.63
CA TYR A 178 -28.73 -11.98 9.81
C TYR A 178 -30.15 -11.44 9.67
N SER A 179 -30.27 -10.21 9.15
CA SER A 179 -31.53 -9.51 8.96
C SER A 179 -32.46 -10.19 7.96
N ASP A 180 -31.89 -10.98 7.04
CA ASP A 180 -32.62 -11.78 6.06
C ASP A 180 -33.18 -13.09 6.66
N GLY A 181 -32.89 -13.38 7.93
CA GLY A 181 -33.28 -14.61 8.63
C GLY A 181 -32.35 -15.79 8.38
N SER A 182 -31.28 -15.63 7.59
CA SER A 182 -30.23 -16.64 7.47
C SER A 182 -29.44 -16.76 8.78
N SER A 183 -28.91 -17.95 9.05
CA SER A 183 -28.07 -18.18 10.23
C SER A 183 -26.76 -18.86 9.83
N CYS A 184 -25.65 -18.42 10.41
CA CYS A 184 -24.33 -19.00 10.20
C CYS A 184 -23.61 -19.16 11.53
N ASP A 185 -22.91 -20.29 11.69
CA ASP A 185 -22.06 -20.55 12.85
C ASP A 185 -20.65 -20.03 12.59
N TYR A 186 -20.09 -19.36 13.59
CA TYR A 186 -18.74 -18.80 13.53
C TYR A 186 -17.93 -19.12 14.78
N PRO A 187 -16.59 -19.22 14.67
CA PRO A 187 -15.78 -19.03 13.47
C PRO A 187 -15.80 -20.25 12.53
N ASP A 188 -15.74 -19.99 11.24
CA ASP A 188 -15.53 -21.03 10.22
C ASP A 188 -14.03 -21.31 10.09
N ILE A 189 -13.60 -22.40 10.72
CA ILE A 189 -12.19 -22.84 10.76
C ILE A 189 -11.90 -23.99 9.78
N SER A 190 -12.80 -24.23 8.82
CA SER A 190 -12.60 -25.28 7.82
C SER A 190 -11.36 -24.98 6.95
N PRO A 191 -10.48 -25.97 6.70
CA PRO A 191 -9.28 -25.75 5.92
C PRO A 191 -9.63 -25.57 4.44
N PHE A 192 -8.97 -24.61 3.80
CA PHE A 192 -9.08 -24.42 2.36
C PHE A 192 -8.19 -25.44 1.65
N GLN A 193 -8.71 -26.11 0.63
CA GLN A 193 -7.96 -27.10 -0.14
C GLN A 193 -7.62 -26.55 -1.52
N MET A 194 -6.39 -26.75 -1.96
CA MET A 194 -5.95 -26.42 -3.31
C MET A 194 -5.09 -27.52 -3.92
N GLU A 195 -5.18 -27.68 -5.23
CA GLU A 195 -4.36 -28.63 -5.98
C GLU A 195 -3.19 -27.92 -6.65
N VAL A 196 -1.99 -28.47 -6.50
CA VAL A 196 -0.75 -27.93 -7.07
C VAL A 196 0.07 -29.06 -7.66
N SER A 197 0.57 -28.92 -8.88
CA SER A 197 1.40 -29.94 -9.52
C SER A 197 2.88 -29.80 -9.17
N LEU A 198 3.60 -30.92 -9.11
CA LEU A 198 5.05 -30.92 -8.87
C LEU A 198 5.82 -30.20 -9.98
N SER A 199 5.40 -30.35 -11.24
CA SER A 199 6.03 -29.67 -12.38
C SER A 199 5.94 -28.15 -12.25
N TYR A 200 4.77 -27.64 -11.87
CA TYR A 200 4.57 -26.19 -11.68
C TYR A 200 5.51 -25.62 -10.61
N ILE A 201 5.67 -26.33 -9.48
CA ILE A 201 6.57 -25.93 -8.40
C ILE A 201 8.03 -25.94 -8.88
N ALA A 202 8.46 -27.01 -9.54
CA ALA A 202 9.84 -27.17 -10.00
C ALA A 202 10.22 -26.16 -11.09
N ASP A 203 9.31 -25.89 -12.03
CA ASP A 203 9.53 -24.98 -13.15
C ASP A 203 9.68 -23.53 -12.68
N ILE A 204 8.84 -23.08 -11.75
CA ILE A 204 8.88 -21.71 -11.23
C ILE A 204 10.08 -21.51 -10.28
N ASN A 205 10.31 -22.45 -9.36
CA ASN A 205 11.46 -22.35 -8.45
C ASN A 205 12.79 -22.56 -9.18
N GLY A 206 12.77 -23.20 -10.35
CA GLY A 206 13.95 -23.49 -11.14
C GLY A 206 14.86 -24.55 -10.50
N VAL A 207 14.34 -25.34 -9.57
CA VAL A 207 15.07 -26.40 -8.87
C VAL A 207 14.37 -27.73 -9.11
N PRO A 208 15.09 -28.80 -9.50
CA PRO A 208 14.52 -30.14 -9.56
C PRO A 208 14.26 -30.64 -8.14
N LEU A 209 13.00 -30.68 -7.73
CA LEU A 209 12.58 -31.13 -6.40
C LEU A 209 11.84 -32.47 -6.50
N GLU A 210 12.08 -33.35 -5.53
CA GLU A 210 11.33 -34.60 -5.38
C GLU A 210 10.04 -34.41 -4.58
N GLU A 211 9.07 -35.30 -4.76
CA GLU A 211 7.76 -35.20 -4.11
C GLU A 211 7.85 -35.18 -2.57
N ASN A 212 8.71 -36.04 -2.00
CA ASN A 212 8.91 -36.12 -0.56
C ASN A 212 9.59 -34.87 0.02
N GLU A 213 10.48 -34.26 -0.77
CA GLU A 213 11.15 -33.02 -0.39
C GLU A 213 10.16 -31.87 -0.36
N VAL A 214 9.35 -31.70 -1.41
CA VAL A 214 8.29 -30.67 -1.46
C VAL A 214 7.31 -30.83 -0.30
N ALA A 215 6.87 -32.06 0.00
CA ALA A 215 5.98 -32.30 1.13
C ALA A 215 6.64 -31.94 2.47
N SER A 216 7.94 -32.18 2.65
CA SER A 216 8.67 -31.78 3.86
C SER A 216 8.78 -30.26 3.98
N LEU A 217 9.07 -29.57 2.88
CA LEU A 217 9.18 -28.11 2.81
C LEU A 217 7.84 -27.43 3.12
N LEU A 218 6.74 -27.92 2.53
CA LEU A 218 5.39 -27.41 2.80
C LEU A 218 4.99 -27.61 4.27
N ASN A 219 5.30 -28.78 4.85
CA ASN A 219 5.03 -29.02 6.27
C ASN A 219 5.83 -28.08 7.18
N LYS A 220 7.07 -27.69 6.83
CA LYS A 220 7.84 -26.67 7.57
C LYS A 220 7.13 -25.30 7.57
N MET A 221 6.42 -24.99 6.49
CA MET A 221 5.62 -23.77 6.34
C MET A 221 4.19 -23.89 6.89
N GLN A 222 3.89 -24.96 7.64
CA GLN A 222 2.59 -25.26 8.22
C GLN A 222 1.49 -25.52 7.17
N LEU A 223 1.86 -25.94 5.96
CA LEU A 223 0.95 -26.38 4.92
C LEU A 223 0.91 -27.90 4.87
N HIS A 224 -0.24 -28.46 5.22
CA HIS A 224 -0.40 -29.91 5.29
C HIS A 224 -0.72 -30.47 3.90
N VAL A 225 0.12 -31.38 3.44
CA VAL A 225 -0.06 -32.04 2.15
C VAL A 225 -0.82 -33.35 2.34
N VAL A 226 -2.00 -33.45 1.73
CA VAL A 226 -2.72 -34.70 1.55
C VAL A 226 -2.22 -35.28 0.23
N LYS A 227 -1.40 -36.34 0.29
CA LYS A 227 -0.93 -37.03 -0.92
C LYS A 227 -2.13 -37.67 -1.62
N SER A 228 -2.37 -37.34 -2.89
CA SER A 228 -3.35 -38.06 -3.69
C SER A 228 -2.79 -39.43 -4.05
N SER A 229 -3.47 -40.48 -3.61
CA SER A 229 -3.22 -41.84 -4.07
C SER A 229 -3.84 -42.03 -5.46
N SER A 230 -3.10 -41.75 -6.53
CA SER A 230 -3.45 -42.28 -7.86
C SER A 230 -2.23 -42.36 -8.78
N GLU A 231 -2.27 -43.38 -9.62
CA GLU A 231 -1.31 -43.79 -10.65
C GLU A 231 -1.29 -42.80 -11.85
N ASP A 232 -1.41 -41.50 -11.60
CA ASP A 232 -1.43 -40.48 -12.65
C ASP A 232 -0.01 -39.96 -12.94
N GLU A 233 0.32 -39.82 -14.24
CA GLU A 233 1.60 -39.27 -14.69
C GLU A 233 1.84 -37.83 -14.20
N SER A 234 0.77 -37.09 -13.89
CA SER A 234 0.83 -35.79 -13.23
C SER A 234 0.80 -35.95 -11.70
N ARG A 235 1.98 -35.93 -11.07
CA ARG A 235 2.12 -35.91 -9.60
C ARG A 235 1.54 -34.61 -9.04
N ASN A 236 0.30 -34.67 -8.56
CA ASN A 236 -0.42 -33.55 -7.98
C ASN A 236 -0.42 -33.64 -6.44
N PHE A 237 -0.41 -32.47 -5.79
CA PHE A 237 -0.52 -32.32 -4.34
C PHE A 237 -1.85 -31.67 -3.99
N THR A 238 -2.61 -32.25 -3.08
CA THR A 238 -3.72 -31.55 -2.43
C THR A 238 -3.19 -30.88 -1.16
N VAL A 239 -3.03 -29.57 -1.19
CA VAL A 239 -2.53 -28.77 -0.07
C VAL A 239 -3.71 -28.28 0.76
N SER A 240 -3.71 -28.62 2.04
CA SER A 240 -4.65 -28.14 3.04
C SER A 240 -4.07 -26.91 3.74
N VAL A 241 -4.65 -25.75 3.42
CA VAL A 241 -4.27 -24.44 3.95
C VAL A 241 -5.02 -24.20 5.27
N PRO A 242 -4.31 -24.00 6.39
CA PRO A 242 -4.94 -23.73 7.67
C PRO A 242 -5.58 -22.32 7.70
N PRO A 243 -6.59 -22.09 8.55
CA PRO A 243 -7.26 -20.78 8.67
C PRO A 243 -6.34 -19.66 9.18
N THR A 244 -5.14 -19.99 9.66
CA THR A 244 -4.11 -19.02 10.03
C THR A 244 -3.41 -18.40 8.83
N ARG A 245 -3.45 -19.05 7.66
CA ARG A 245 -2.79 -18.64 6.41
C ARG A 245 -3.79 -18.09 5.40
N SER A 246 -4.34 -16.91 5.71
CA SER A 246 -5.26 -16.20 4.80
C SER A 246 -4.58 -15.54 3.60
N ASP A 247 -3.25 -15.53 3.59
CA ASP A 247 -2.40 -14.99 2.52
C ASP A 247 -2.34 -15.91 1.28
N ILE A 248 -2.57 -17.20 1.46
CA ILE A 248 -2.54 -18.18 0.37
C ILE A 248 -3.89 -18.15 -0.37
N LEU A 249 -3.87 -17.63 -1.59
CA LEU A 249 -5.03 -17.49 -2.46
C LEU A 249 -4.85 -18.22 -3.79
N HIS A 250 -3.61 -18.50 -4.18
CA HIS A 250 -3.26 -19.08 -5.47
C HIS A 250 -2.11 -20.10 -5.33
N PRO A 251 -1.99 -21.09 -6.24
CA PRO A 251 -0.87 -22.03 -6.26
C PRO A 251 0.54 -21.39 -6.24
N CYS A 252 0.69 -20.15 -6.72
CA CYS A 252 1.98 -19.45 -6.66
C CYS A 252 2.43 -19.13 -5.23
N ASP A 253 1.49 -18.96 -4.29
CA ASP A 253 1.80 -18.68 -2.89
C ASP A 253 2.37 -19.94 -2.20
N VAL A 254 1.91 -21.12 -2.63
CA VAL A 254 2.50 -22.41 -2.23
C VAL A 254 3.91 -22.56 -2.79
N VAL A 255 4.13 -22.13 -4.05
CA VAL A 255 5.46 -22.14 -4.66
C VAL A 255 6.42 -21.20 -3.92
N GLU A 256 5.96 -20.02 -3.53
CA GLU A 256 6.71 -19.08 -2.69
C GLU A 256 7.13 -19.72 -1.37
N ASP A 257 6.20 -20.36 -0.65
CA ASP A 257 6.47 -21.06 0.60
C ASP A 257 7.50 -22.19 0.44
N VAL A 258 7.41 -22.97 -0.66
CA VAL A 258 8.42 -23.99 -0.98
C VAL A 258 9.80 -23.33 -1.14
N ALA A 259 9.87 -22.21 -1.86
CA ALA A 259 11.12 -21.51 -2.09
C ALA A 259 11.70 -20.86 -0.82
N ILE A 260 10.85 -20.36 0.08
CA ILE A 260 11.25 -19.86 1.42
C ILE A 260 11.83 -21.01 2.24
N ALA A 261 11.13 -22.14 2.31
CA ALA A 261 11.56 -23.31 3.08
C ALA A 261 12.82 -23.98 2.50
N TYR A 262 12.99 -23.92 1.18
CA TYR A 262 14.18 -24.39 0.48
C TYR A 262 15.38 -23.46 0.75
N GLY A 263 15.12 -22.14 0.80
CA GLY A 263 16.10 -21.10 1.03
C GLY A 263 16.53 -20.45 -0.28
N TYR A 264 16.20 -19.17 -0.46
CA TYR A 264 16.50 -18.43 -1.68
C TYR A 264 17.98 -18.40 -2.08
N ASN A 265 18.90 -18.52 -1.12
CA ASN A 265 20.34 -18.51 -1.40
C ASN A 265 20.82 -19.79 -2.11
N GLU A 266 20.09 -20.89 -1.98
CA GLU A 266 20.42 -22.18 -2.60
C GLU A 266 19.87 -22.30 -4.02
N ILE A 267 18.96 -21.39 -4.42
CA ILE A 267 18.39 -21.38 -5.77
C ILE A 267 19.46 -20.91 -6.77
N PRO A 268 19.77 -21.69 -7.82
CA PRO A 268 20.81 -21.33 -8.78
C PRO A 268 20.40 -20.09 -9.58
N LYS A 269 21.29 -19.10 -9.62
CA LYS A 269 21.09 -17.88 -10.41
C LYS A 269 21.09 -18.22 -11.91
N ARG A 270 20.01 -17.86 -12.60
CA ARG A 270 19.88 -17.99 -14.06
C ARG A 270 19.75 -16.60 -14.69
N PHE A 271 20.36 -16.42 -15.85
CA PHE A 271 20.17 -15.22 -16.66
C PHE A 271 19.01 -15.44 -17.63
N PRO A 272 18.08 -14.48 -17.78
CA PRO A 272 17.03 -14.57 -18.78
C PRO A 272 17.64 -14.58 -20.18
N ALA A 273 16.98 -15.28 -21.12
CA ALA A 273 17.51 -15.51 -22.46
C ALA A 273 17.59 -14.24 -23.33
N SER A 274 16.91 -13.15 -22.96
CA SER A 274 16.88 -11.92 -23.77
C SER A 274 16.78 -10.68 -22.89
N VAL A 275 17.73 -9.77 -23.06
CA VAL A 275 17.71 -8.41 -22.51
C VAL A 275 18.14 -7.47 -23.62
N ASN A 276 17.19 -7.00 -24.42
CA ASN A 276 17.47 -6.03 -25.47
C ASN A 276 17.28 -4.61 -24.91
N PRO A 277 18.26 -3.71 -25.07
CA PRO A 277 18.10 -2.32 -24.67
C PRO A 277 17.01 -1.64 -25.52
N LEU A 278 16.33 -0.68 -24.91
CA LEU A 278 15.39 0.16 -25.64
C LEU A 278 16.16 1.10 -26.57
N ARG A 279 15.86 1.08 -27.87
CA ARG A 279 16.52 1.92 -28.88
C ARG A 279 16.54 3.41 -28.54
N LEU A 280 15.49 3.91 -27.87
CA LEU A 280 15.43 5.31 -27.43
C LEU A 280 16.52 5.64 -26.40
N ASN A 281 16.83 4.70 -25.49
CA ASN A 281 17.88 4.90 -24.50
C ASN A 281 19.26 4.88 -25.15
N GLU A 282 19.48 3.97 -26.12
CA GLU A 282 20.72 3.94 -26.90
C GLU A 282 20.92 5.27 -27.63
N PHE A 283 19.87 5.74 -28.32
CA PHE A 283 19.88 7.02 -29.01
C PHE A 283 20.17 8.20 -28.08
N SER A 284 19.47 8.28 -26.93
CA SER A 284 19.70 9.32 -25.91
C SER A 284 21.12 9.28 -25.37
N ASN A 285 21.69 8.09 -25.16
CA ASN A 285 23.07 7.92 -24.71
C ASN A 285 24.08 8.44 -25.73
N GLU A 286 23.87 8.22 -27.02
CA GLU A 286 24.76 8.76 -28.06
C GLU A 286 24.66 10.29 -28.14
N ILE A 287 23.45 10.86 -28.09
CA ILE A 287 23.28 12.33 -28.06
C ILE A 287 23.99 12.93 -26.83
N ARG A 288 23.85 12.30 -25.65
CA ARG A 288 24.50 12.76 -24.43
C ARG A 288 26.02 12.82 -24.59
N LYS A 289 26.64 11.83 -25.25
CA LYS A 289 28.08 11.82 -25.53
C LYS A 289 28.48 12.97 -26.43
N GLU A 290 27.74 13.24 -27.51
CA GLU A 290 28.03 14.36 -28.43
C GLU A 290 27.93 15.72 -27.72
N ILE A 291 26.89 15.92 -26.89
CA ILE A 291 26.72 17.12 -26.07
C ILE A 291 27.89 17.28 -25.08
N ALA A 292 28.31 16.19 -24.43
CA ALA A 292 29.45 16.19 -23.52
C ALA A 292 30.78 16.51 -24.23
N MET A 293 31.00 15.99 -25.44
CA MET A 293 32.18 16.30 -26.27
C MET A 293 32.23 17.76 -26.71
N CYS A 294 31.07 18.42 -26.85
CA CYS A 294 31.00 19.87 -27.07
C CYS A 294 31.34 20.69 -25.80
N GLY A 295 31.51 20.03 -24.65
CA GLY A 295 31.91 20.63 -23.38
C GLY A 295 30.74 21.11 -22.52
N PHE A 296 29.52 20.63 -22.78
CA PHE A 296 28.36 20.86 -21.93
C PHE A 296 28.37 19.85 -20.77
N GLY A 297 27.96 20.33 -19.59
CA GLY A 297 27.78 19.49 -18.41
C GLY A 297 26.35 18.99 -18.31
N GLU A 298 26.16 17.71 -18.02
CA GLU A 298 24.82 17.17 -17.78
C GLU A 298 24.25 17.67 -16.45
N VAL A 299 22.95 17.93 -16.42
CA VAL A 299 22.20 18.39 -15.24
C VAL A 299 20.95 17.54 -15.10
N LEU A 300 20.62 17.19 -13.85
CA LEU A 300 19.41 16.44 -13.51
C LEU A 300 18.43 17.36 -12.78
N ASN A 301 17.28 17.62 -13.40
CA ASN A 301 16.24 18.50 -12.86
C ASN A 301 15.13 17.70 -12.17
N TYR A 302 14.36 18.38 -11.32
CA TYR A 302 13.13 17.82 -10.78
C TYR A 302 12.07 17.73 -11.88
N THR A 303 11.33 16.63 -11.93
CA THR A 303 10.20 16.44 -12.87
C THR A 303 8.95 17.21 -12.44
N LEU A 304 8.94 17.76 -11.23
CA LEU A 304 7.85 18.55 -10.68
C LEU A 304 8.34 19.97 -10.40
N CYS A 305 7.52 20.98 -10.67
CA CYS A 305 7.81 22.38 -10.39
C CYS A 305 6.58 23.11 -9.82
N ALA A 306 6.76 24.38 -9.45
CA ALA A 306 5.64 25.27 -9.17
C ALA A 306 4.94 25.66 -10.46
N SER A 307 3.62 25.88 -10.42
CA SER A 307 2.87 26.35 -11.59
C SER A 307 3.40 27.67 -12.15
N GLU A 308 3.85 28.58 -11.27
CA GLU A 308 4.44 29.86 -11.67
C GLU A 308 5.73 29.68 -12.50
N GLU A 309 6.55 28.69 -12.16
CA GLU A 309 7.84 28.41 -12.80
C GLU A 309 7.66 27.83 -14.21
N ASN A 310 6.57 27.08 -14.41
CA ASN A 310 6.26 26.45 -15.69
C ASN A 310 5.71 27.46 -16.71
N PHE A 311 5.06 28.54 -16.25
CA PHE A 311 4.37 29.48 -17.12
C PHE A 311 4.73 30.94 -16.85
N THR A 312 4.34 31.46 -15.69
CA THR A 312 4.40 32.90 -15.39
C THR A 312 5.82 33.45 -15.47
N MET A 313 6.81 32.71 -14.95
CA MET A 313 8.22 33.12 -14.95
C MET A 313 8.88 33.05 -16.33
N LEU A 314 8.24 32.36 -17.29
CA LEU A 314 8.67 32.24 -18.69
C LEU A 314 7.86 33.16 -19.63
N ASN A 315 7.09 34.10 -19.08
CA ASN A 315 6.13 34.93 -19.82
C ASN A 315 5.05 34.12 -20.58
N GLY A 316 4.84 32.86 -20.19
CA GLY A 316 3.82 31.96 -20.74
C GLY A 316 2.45 32.16 -20.08
N ILE A 317 1.41 31.70 -20.77
CA ILE A 317 0.04 31.69 -20.27
C ILE A 317 -0.31 30.25 -19.93
N ASP A 318 -0.74 30.00 -18.69
CA ASP A 318 -1.30 28.70 -18.30
C ASP A 318 -2.71 28.56 -18.87
N ASP A 319 -2.83 27.75 -19.93
CA ASP A 319 -4.11 27.40 -20.55
C ASP A 319 -4.77 26.16 -19.90
N ARG A 320 -4.12 25.57 -18.89
CA ARG A 320 -4.48 24.32 -18.20
C ARG A 320 -4.69 23.12 -19.12
N SER A 321 -4.26 23.20 -20.38
CA SER A 321 -4.44 22.13 -21.37
C SER A 321 -3.21 21.22 -21.44
N THR A 322 -2.03 21.77 -21.12
CA THR A 322 -0.72 21.15 -21.33
C THR A 322 -0.09 20.57 -20.07
N THR A 323 -0.57 20.97 -18.88
CA THR A 323 0.09 20.66 -17.61
C THR A 323 -0.74 19.75 -16.71
N VAL A 324 -0.07 18.77 -16.11
CA VAL A 324 -0.68 17.87 -15.12
C VAL A 324 -0.44 18.42 -13.71
N ILE A 325 -1.51 18.69 -12.98
CA ILE A 325 -1.49 19.22 -11.61
C ILE A 325 -1.65 18.07 -10.62
N LEU A 326 -0.80 18.04 -9.59
CA LEU A 326 -0.88 17.04 -8.52
C LEU A 326 -2.06 17.33 -7.58
N GLY A 327 -2.91 16.33 -7.35
CA GLY A 327 -4.09 16.47 -6.50
C GLY A 327 -3.80 16.67 -5.00
N ASN A 328 -2.62 16.25 -4.54
CA ASN A 328 -2.21 16.32 -3.14
C ASN A 328 -0.71 16.67 -3.02
N SER A 329 -0.32 17.79 -3.60
CA SER A 329 1.07 18.26 -3.48
C SER A 329 1.47 18.50 -2.02
N LEU A 330 2.71 18.12 -1.69
CA LEU A 330 3.30 18.34 -0.37
C LEU A 330 3.75 19.81 -0.18
N SER A 331 4.08 20.50 -1.27
CA SER A 331 4.66 21.84 -1.25
C SER A 331 4.33 22.60 -2.53
N SER A 332 4.16 23.91 -2.43
CA SER A 332 3.87 24.75 -3.60
C SER A 332 4.99 24.77 -4.65
N ALA A 333 6.20 24.34 -4.27
CA ALA A 333 7.32 24.16 -5.19
C ALA A 333 7.19 22.92 -6.11
N LEU A 334 6.27 21.99 -5.82
CA LEU A 334 6.12 20.70 -6.51
C LEU A 334 4.64 20.46 -6.82
N GLU A 335 3.98 21.41 -7.49
CA GLU A 335 2.54 21.35 -7.76
C GLU A 335 2.22 20.69 -9.10
N VAL A 336 3.09 20.89 -10.09
CA VAL A 336 2.82 20.53 -11.48
C VAL A 336 3.95 19.74 -12.11
N CYS A 337 3.61 18.87 -13.05
CA CYS A 337 4.60 18.21 -13.90
C CYS A 337 5.25 19.21 -14.84
N CYS A 338 6.56 19.07 -15.02
CA CYS A 338 7.35 19.87 -15.94
C CYS A 338 6.88 19.71 -17.38
N THR A 339 6.87 20.81 -18.12
CA THR A 339 6.66 20.85 -19.57
C THR A 339 7.97 21.24 -20.28
N ASP A 340 8.00 21.14 -21.61
CA ASP A 340 9.13 21.59 -22.43
C ASP A 340 9.58 23.03 -22.10
N GLN A 341 8.66 23.89 -21.67
CA GLN A 341 8.95 25.27 -21.25
C GLN A 341 9.69 25.30 -19.90
N SER A 342 9.26 24.53 -18.91
CA SER A 342 9.92 24.50 -17.58
C SER A 342 11.38 24.04 -17.63
N ASP A 343 11.79 23.24 -18.63
CA ASP A 343 13.19 22.85 -18.76
C ASP A 343 14.10 24.06 -18.97
N ALA A 344 13.66 25.05 -19.74
CA ALA A 344 14.39 26.31 -19.91
C ALA A 344 14.54 27.06 -18.58
N TRP A 345 13.47 27.11 -17.78
CA TRP A 345 13.50 27.73 -16.46
C TRP A 345 14.45 27.00 -15.48
N TYR A 346 14.43 25.67 -15.46
CA TYR A 346 15.34 24.89 -14.63
C TYR A 346 16.80 25.10 -14.99
N MET A 347 17.11 25.18 -16.28
CA MET A 347 18.46 25.48 -16.71
C MET A 347 18.91 26.86 -16.21
N LEU A 348 18.03 27.87 -16.22
CA LEU A 348 18.31 29.19 -15.64
C LEU A 348 18.54 29.11 -14.11
N LYS A 349 17.72 28.33 -13.38
CA LYS A 349 17.91 28.08 -11.95
C LYS A 349 19.26 27.45 -11.62
N ASN A 350 19.66 26.43 -12.39
CA ASN A 350 20.94 25.76 -12.20
C ASN A 350 22.14 26.68 -12.47
N VAL A 351 22.05 27.55 -13.49
CA VAL A 351 23.07 28.57 -13.76
C VAL A 351 23.11 29.60 -12.63
N ALA A 352 21.96 30.05 -12.14
CA ALA A 352 21.88 31.00 -11.04
C ALA A 352 22.48 30.46 -9.73
N GLY A 353 22.17 29.21 -9.36
CA GLY A 353 22.72 28.56 -8.18
C GLY A 353 24.25 28.40 -8.21
N LYS A 354 24.86 28.48 -9.40
CA LYS A 354 26.31 28.32 -9.60
C LYS A 354 27.09 29.64 -9.75
N LYS A 355 26.43 30.81 -9.65
CA LYS A 355 27.08 32.14 -9.79
C LYS A 355 28.25 32.40 -8.82
N GLY A 356 28.44 31.58 -7.79
CA GLY A 356 29.56 31.66 -6.83
C GLY A 356 30.74 30.70 -7.09
N LEU A 357 30.67 29.79 -8.07
CA LEU A 357 31.76 28.84 -8.37
C LEU A 357 32.74 29.43 -9.42
N GLN A 358 34.04 29.20 -9.24
CA GLN A 358 35.09 29.62 -10.19
C GLN A 358 34.77 29.11 -11.61
N LYS A 359 34.73 30.03 -12.59
CA LYS A 359 34.59 29.73 -14.02
C LYS A 359 35.73 28.80 -14.46
N PRO A 360 35.43 27.63 -15.05
CA PRO A 360 34.88 27.60 -16.39
C PRO A 360 33.76 26.55 -16.51
N ILE A 361 32.52 27.00 -16.39
CA ILE A 361 31.38 26.22 -16.83
C ILE A 361 30.93 26.91 -18.12
N LYS A 362 31.10 26.24 -19.27
CA LYS A 362 30.63 26.70 -20.59
C LYS A 362 29.10 26.72 -20.59
N PHE A 363 28.50 27.63 -19.84
CA PHE A 363 27.07 27.92 -19.78
C PHE A 363 26.85 29.44 -19.72
N GLU A 364 27.92 30.24 -19.84
CA GLU A 364 27.85 31.69 -19.89
C GLU A 364 27.62 32.11 -21.35
N THR A 365 26.40 32.58 -21.63
CA THR A 365 26.04 33.33 -22.85
C THR A 365 26.64 32.75 -24.12
N PHE A 366 26.09 31.63 -24.58
CA PHE A 366 26.41 31.15 -25.91
C PHE A 366 25.82 32.09 -26.94
N ASP A 367 26.66 32.58 -27.86
CA ASP A 367 26.16 33.15 -29.09
C ASP A 367 25.27 32.13 -29.79
N LEU A 368 24.19 32.60 -30.42
CA LEU A 368 23.23 31.79 -31.16
C LEU A 368 23.91 30.80 -32.14
N GLN A 369 25.10 31.16 -32.62
CA GLN A 369 25.96 30.36 -33.50
C GLN A 369 26.45 29.04 -32.86
N ILE A 370 26.71 29.01 -31.54
CA ILE A 370 27.21 27.81 -30.86
C ILE A 370 26.06 26.81 -30.67
N ILE A 371 24.87 27.30 -30.31
CA ILE A 371 23.67 26.44 -30.21
C ILE A 371 23.28 25.91 -31.58
N HIS A 372 23.33 26.76 -32.62
CA HIS A 372 23.14 26.33 -34.00
C HIS A 372 24.12 25.22 -34.38
N GLY A 373 25.43 25.40 -34.15
CA GLY A 373 26.43 24.37 -34.43
C GLY A 373 26.25 23.07 -33.65
N LEU A 374 25.70 23.13 -32.43
CA LEU A 374 25.31 21.94 -31.66
C LEU A 374 24.13 21.22 -32.32
N VAL A 375 23.09 21.95 -32.71
CA VAL A 375 21.94 21.39 -33.43
C VAL A 375 22.40 20.75 -34.73
N ASP A 376 23.24 21.44 -35.51
CA ASP A 376 23.78 20.93 -36.77
C ASP A 376 24.53 19.61 -36.54
N ARG A 377 25.39 19.55 -35.51
CA ARG A 377 26.13 18.34 -35.17
C ARG A 377 25.21 17.19 -34.76
N VAL A 378 24.18 17.45 -33.95
CA VAL A 378 23.19 16.43 -33.59
C VAL A 378 22.46 15.93 -34.85
N MET A 379 22.08 16.83 -35.76
CA MET A 379 21.41 16.48 -37.02
C MET A 379 22.32 15.65 -37.95
N ASP A 380 23.60 15.97 -38.01
CA ASP A 380 24.59 15.21 -38.79
C ASP A 380 24.75 13.78 -38.24
N VAL A 381 24.82 13.62 -36.91
CA VAL A 381 24.94 12.29 -36.26
C VAL A 381 23.73 11.42 -36.54
N ILE A 382 22.53 12.00 -36.63
CA ILE A 382 21.31 11.26 -36.98
C ILE A 382 21.11 11.10 -38.49
N GLY A 383 22.04 11.61 -39.31
CA GLY A 383 21.99 11.54 -40.77
C GLY A 383 20.87 12.39 -41.39
N ALA A 384 20.45 13.47 -40.72
CA ALA A 384 19.45 14.40 -41.22
C ALA A 384 20.14 15.58 -41.92
N PRO A 385 20.13 15.65 -43.27
CA PRO A 385 20.77 16.74 -43.98
C PRO A 385 20.01 18.06 -43.78
N PHE A 386 20.71 19.19 -43.90
CA PHE A 386 20.05 20.50 -43.90
C PHE A 386 19.28 20.72 -45.20
N GLY A 387 17.99 21.06 -45.12
CA GLY A 387 17.18 21.45 -46.27
C GLY A 387 15.68 21.23 -46.09
N VAL A 388 14.88 22.15 -46.64
CA VAL A 388 13.41 22.21 -46.50
C VAL A 388 12.71 20.93 -47.00
N ASN A 389 13.19 20.35 -48.10
CA ASN A 389 12.57 19.18 -48.74
C ASN A 389 13.20 17.84 -48.35
N ALA A 390 14.41 17.84 -47.78
CA ALA A 390 15.24 16.65 -47.63
C ALA A 390 15.72 16.37 -46.19
N GLY A 391 15.50 17.29 -45.24
CA GLY A 391 15.83 17.03 -43.83
C GLY A 391 15.33 18.09 -42.86
N TYR A 392 16.24 18.75 -42.14
CA TYR A 392 15.88 19.77 -41.14
C TYR A 392 16.17 21.19 -41.63
N TYR A 393 15.43 22.16 -41.11
CA TYR A 393 15.63 23.58 -41.39
C TYR A 393 15.09 24.45 -40.25
N PHE A 394 15.41 25.74 -40.30
CA PHE A 394 15.02 26.71 -39.27
C PHE A 394 13.94 27.66 -39.76
N GLU A 395 12.94 27.92 -38.92
CA GLU A 395 11.89 28.91 -39.16
C GLU A 395 11.85 29.94 -38.02
N PRO A 396 11.62 31.24 -38.30
CA PRO A 396 11.45 32.22 -37.24
C PRO A 396 10.28 31.86 -36.31
N THR A 397 10.49 32.03 -35.00
CA THR A 397 9.45 31.76 -33.98
C THR A 397 9.10 33.00 -33.16
N LYS A 398 8.03 32.89 -32.37
CA LYS A 398 7.48 33.95 -31.49
C LYS A 398 7.15 33.42 -30.10
N GLU A 399 8.01 32.54 -29.59
CA GLU A 399 7.91 32.05 -28.22
C GLU A 399 8.17 33.19 -27.22
N PRO A 400 7.39 33.26 -26.13
CA PRO A 400 7.46 34.34 -25.14
C PRO A 400 8.73 34.33 -24.29
N GLU A 401 9.35 33.16 -24.09
CA GLU A 401 10.56 33.01 -23.27
C GLU A 401 11.83 33.55 -23.94
N PHE A 402 11.81 33.77 -25.27
CA PHE A 402 12.96 34.24 -26.05
C PHE A 402 12.82 35.70 -26.52
N LEU A 403 13.96 36.35 -26.73
CA LEU A 403 14.05 37.70 -27.27
C LEU A 403 13.50 37.74 -28.72
N PRO A 404 12.61 38.70 -29.04
CA PRO A 404 12.10 38.85 -30.40
C PRO A 404 13.23 39.00 -31.42
N ARG A 405 13.09 38.34 -32.57
CA ARG A 405 14.07 38.33 -33.69
C ARG A 405 15.40 37.61 -33.39
N GLN A 406 15.56 36.99 -32.22
CA GLN A 406 16.71 36.13 -31.89
C GLN A 406 16.24 34.74 -31.43
N GLN A 407 15.34 34.14 -32.21
CA GLN A 407 14.73 32.84 -31.91
C GLN A 407 14.32 32.12 -33.19
N ALA A 408 14.46 30.80 -33.20
CA ALA A 408 14.08 29.95 -34.32
C ALA A 408 13.51 28.60 -33.85
N ASN A 409 12.52 28.10 -34.57
CA ASN A 409 12.04 26.73 -34.48
C ASN A 409 12.95 25.81 -35.30
N ILE A 410 13.18 24.61 -34.77
CA ILE A 410 13.84 23.52 -35.48
C ILE A 410 12.73 22.66 -36.10
N ILE A 411 12.67 22.63 -37.43
CA ILE A 411 11.70 21.84 -38.18
C ILE A 411 12.41 20.65 -38.81
N TYR A 412 11.89 19.45 -38.60
CA TYR A 412 12.36 18.24 -39.26
C TYR A 412 11.19 17.53 -39.94
N LYS A 413 11.29 17.30 -41.25
CA LYS A 413 10.23 16.67 -42.07
C LYS A 413 8.85 17.32 -41.87
N GLY A 414 8.81 18.66 -41.83
CA GLY A 414 7.58 19.44 -41.67
C GLY A 414 6.98 19.42 -40.26
N LYS A 415 7.65 18.83 -39.26
CA LYS A 415 7.23 18.86 -37.86
C LYS A 415 8.21 19.68 -37.03
N ARG A 416 7.69 20.53 -36.15
CA ARG A 416 8.48 21.19 -35.12
C ARG A 416 8.98 20.16 -34.12
N ILE A 417 10.29 20.14 -33.90
CA ILE A 417 10.95 19.23 -32.96
C ILE A 417 11.65 19.96 -31.80
N GLY A 418 11.77 21.29 -31.87
CA GLY A 418 12.34 22.10 -30.81
C GLY A 418 12.38 23.58 -31.18
N ALA A 419 12.89 24.40 -30.26
CA ALA A 419 13.17 25.81 -30.48
C ALA A 419 14.45 26.22 -29.73
N PHE A 420 15.12 27.25 -30.23
CA PHE A 420 16.26 27.86 -29.54
C PHE A 420 16.28 29.37 -29.78
N GLY A 421 16.86 30.11 -28.85
CA GLY A 421 16.95 31.55 -28.94
C GLY A 421 17.68 32.17 -27.75
N THR A 422 17.91 33.47 -27.83
CA THR A 422 18.40 34.26 -26.70
C THR A 422 17.27 34.43 -25.68
N VAL A 423 17.47 34.10 -24.41
CA VAL A 423 16.44 34.23 -23.36
C VAL A 423 16.01 35.70 -23.19
N HIS A 424 14.72 35.94 -23.00
CA HIS A 424 14.16 37.28 -22.83
C HIS A 424 14.69 37.94 -21.53
N PRO A 425 15.10 39.23 -21.55
CA PRO A 425 15.65 39.90 -20.36
C PRO A 425 14.73 39.93 -19.13
N GLU A 426 13.40 39.92 -19.33
CA GLU A 426 12.42 39.85 -18.23
C GLU A 426 12.43 38.50 -17.53
N VAL A 427 12.53 37.41 -18.31
CA VAL A 427 12.67 36.05 -17.78
C VAL A 427 13.95 35.93 -16.96
N CYS A 428 15.06 36.52 -17.42
CA CYS A 428 16.31 36.55 -16.64
C CYS A 428 16.23 37.35 -15.33
N ARG A 429 15.25 38.26 -15.19
CA ARG A 429 15.03 39.08 -13.99
C ARG A 429 14.01 38.47 -13.04
N ALA A 430 13.30 37.42 -13.45
CA ALA A 430 12.33 36.73 -12.60
C ALA A 430 13.02 36.19 -11.33
N PRO A 431 12.32 36.23 -10.18
CA PRO A 431 12.92 35.86 -8.90
C PRO A 431 13.26 34.36 -8.87
N LEU A 432 14.54 34.07 -8.67
CA LEU A 432 15.05 32.72 -8.43
C LEU A 432 14.91 32.42 -6.94
N LYS A 433 13.73 31.98 -6.52
CA LYS A 433 13.50 31.52 -5.14
C LYS A 433 13.97 30.08 -4.95
#